data_AF-A0AAW9KGV5-F1
#
_entry.id   AF-A0AAW9KGV5-F1
#
_cell.length_a   1.000
_cell.length_b   1.000
_cell.length_c   1.000
_cell.angle_alpha   90.00
_cell.angle_beta   90.00
_cell.angle_gamma   90.00
#
_symmetry.space_group_name_H-M   'P 1'
#
loop_
_entity.id
_entity.type
_entity.pdbx_description
1 polymer ?
#
loop_
_entity_poly.entity_id
_entity_poly.type
_entity_poly.pdbx_seq_one_letter_code
_entity_poly.pdbx_strand_id
1 'polypeptide(L)'
;TQFGYEILRNTPALNDGVKLAALQHHERIDGKGYPLRISGEKIHVYAKIVAIADMFHAMTMDRVYKMAESPFIALEKLQEASFGKLAPQMVLTFIHKMMNLSQGTVVKLSDGRVGRIVFIDNQYPTRPWVSINGTIEQLAKDKQLWIESVVAVK
;
A
#
# COMPACT_ATOMS: atom_id res chain seq x y z
N THR A 1 10.47 9.34 -13.43
CA THR A 1 10.79 10.66 -13.99
C THR A 1 11.74 10.55 -15.19
N GLN A 2 11.70 11.53 -16.09
CA GLN A 2 12.46 11.52 -17.36
C GLN A 2 13.99 11.49 -17.14
N PHE A 3 14.52 12.30 -16.22
CA PHE A 3 15.96 12.32 -15.94
C PHE A 3 16.50 10.96 -15.49
N GLY A 4 15.74 10.24 -14.65
CA GLY A 4 16.12 8.89 -14.23
C GLY A 4 16.18 7.92 -15.41
N TYR A 5 15.22 7.99 -16.34
CA TYR A 5 15.27 7.20 -17.57
C TYR A 5 16.50 7.52 -18.42
N GLU A 6 16.79 8.81 -18.62
CA GLU A 6 17.92 9.27 -19.43
C GLU A 6 19.27 8.78 -18.90
N ILE A 7 19.46 8.78 -17.57
CA ILE A 7 20.65 8.23 -16.93
C ILE A 7 20.78 6.72 -17.20
N LEU A 8 19.66 5.99 -17.17
CA LEU A 8 19.65 4.53 -17.27
C LEU A 8 19.63 4.03 -18.73
N ARG A 9 19.18 4.84 -19.71
CA ARG A 9 18.82 4.37 -21.06
C ARG A 9 19.97 3.70 -21.79
N ASN A 10 21.19 4.18 -21.55
CA ASN A 10 22.42 3.71 -22.19
C ASN A 10 23.15 2.62 -21.40
N THR A 11 22.55 2.06 -20.35
CA THR A 11 23.18 1.00 -19.54
C THR A 11 22.81 -0.39 -20.10
N PRO A 12 23.72 -1.12 -20.77
CA PRO A 12 23.37 -2.37 -21.46
C PRO A 12 23.00 -3.51 -20.50
N ALA A 13 23.51 -3.48 -19.27
CA ALA A 13 23.22 -4.47 -18.25
C ALA A 13 21.78 -4.38 -17.69
N LEU A 14 21.07 -3.28 -17.94
CA LEU A 14 19.70 -3.09 -17.45
C LEU A 14 18.68 -3.44 -18.53
N ASN A 15 17.71 -4.28 -18.18
CA ASN A 15 16.57 -4.53 -19.04
C ASN A 15 15.69 -3.28 -19.18
N ASP A 16 14.89 -3.24 -20.26
CA ASP A 16 14.05 -2.07 -20.55
C ASP A 16 12.96 -1.85 -19.51
N GLY A 17 12.51 -2.91 -18.83
CA GLY A 17 11.54 -2.79 -17.74
C GLY A 17 12.05 -1.93 -16.59
N VAL A 18 13.32 -2.02 -16.23
CA VAL A 18 13.95 -1.18 -15.18
C VAL A 18 13.98 0.29 -15.62
N LYS A 19 14.36 0.54 -16.87
CA LYS A 19 14.36 1.89 -17.44
C LYS A 19 12.94 2.47 -17.44
N LEU A 20 11.96 1.70 -17.91
CA LEU A 20 10.56 2.09 -17.93
C LEU A 20 9.99 2.30 -16.52
N ALA A 21 10.40 1.52 -15.52
CA ALA A 21 10.02 1.76 -14.12
C ALA A 21 10.49 3.15 -13.67
N ALA A 22 11.74 3.51 -13.97
CA ALA A 22 12.23 4.85 -13.69
C ALA A 22 11.40 5.91 -14.42
N LEU A 23 11.04 5.73 -15.70
CA LEU A 23 10.26 6.71 -16.46
C LEU A 23 8.81 6.86 -15.92
N GLN A 24 8.13 5.74 -15.68
CA GLN A 24 6.67 5.64 -15.61
C GLN A 24 6.09 5.45 -14.19
N HIS A 25 6.88 5.34 -13.12
CA HIS A 25 6.32 5.05 -11.77
C HIS A 25 5.41 6.15 -11.19
N HIS A 26 5.32 7.33 -11.82
CA HIS A 26 4.34 8.37 -11.50
C HIS A 26 3.16 8.43 -12.50
N GLU A 27 3.12 7.52 -13.46
CA GLU A 27 1.94 7.30 -14.29
C GLU A 27 0.80 6.72 -13.45
N ARG A 28 -0.43 7.02 -13.87
CA ARG A 28 -1.64 6.53 -13.20
C ARG A 28 -2.46 5.74 -14.20
N ILE A 29 -3.15 4.69 -13.72
CA ILE A 29 -3.92 3.83 -14.62
C ILE A 29 -5.03 4.59 -15.36
N ASP A 30 -5.57 5.65 -14.75
CA ASP A 30 -6.54 6.58 -15.33
C ASP A 30 -5.95 7.56 -16.38
N GLY A 31 -4.64 7.49 -16.65
CA GLY A 31 -3.96 8.38 -17.61
C GLY A 31 -3.69 9.80 -17.09
N LYS A 32 -4.04 10.11 -15.84
CA LYS A 32 -3.83 11.44 -15.23
C LYS A 32 -2.45 11.59 -14.58
N GLY A 33 -1.58 10.60 -14.75
CA GLY A 33 -0.21 10.61 -14.23
C GLY A 33 0.74 11.41 -15.11
N TYR A 34 2.04 11.27 -14.85
CA TYR A 34 3.08 11.96 -15.60
C TYR A 34 4.34 11.07 -15.67
N PRO A 35 5.27 11.29 -16.63
CA PRO A 35 5.35 12.42 -17.56
C PRO A 35 4.65 12.24 -18.91
N LEU A 36 4.32 11.02 -19.31
CA LEU A 36 3.78 10.67 -20.63
C LEU A 36 2.24 10.74 -20.69
N ARG A 37 1.55 10.73 -19.54
CA ARG A 37 0.07 10.73 -19.45
C ARG A 37 -0.55 9.52 -20.16
N ILE A 38 0.03 8.35 -19.91
CA ILE A 38 -0.40 7.09 -20.50
C ILE A 38 -1.25 6.29 -19.52
N SER A 39 -2.21 5.53 -20.03
CA SER A 39 -3.15 4.75 -19.22
C SER A 39 -2.76 3.28 -19.09
N GLY A 40 -3.31 2.65 -18.05
CA GLY A 40 -3.37 1.21 -17.80
C GLY A 40 -2.33 0.33 -18.51
N GLU A 41 -2.70 -0.20 -19.67
CA GLU A 41 -1.93 -1.20 -20.43
C GLU A 41 -0.59 -0.70 -20.94
N LYS A 42 -0.46 0.61 -21.19
CA LYS A 42 0.79 1.22 -21.68
C LYS A 42 1.84 1.39 -20.56
N ILE A 43 1.42 1.30 -19.31
CA ILE A 43 2.31 1.40 -18.15
C ILE A 43 2.92 0.02 -17.89
N HIS A 44 4.25 -0.04 -17.92
CA HIS A 44 5.00 -1.26 -17.70
C HIS A 44 4.73 -1.83 -16.29
N VAL A 45 4.70 -3.15 -16.16
CA VAL A 45 4.38 -3.83 -14.89
C VAL A 45 5.31 -3.42 -13.74
N TYR A 46 6.60 -3.24 -14.00
CA TYR A 46 7.54 -2.79 -12.98
C TYR A 46 7.21 -1.39 -12.47
N ALA A 47 6.79 -0.47 -13.35
CA ALA A 47 6.38 0.87 -12.95
C ALA A 47 5.14 0.84 -12.04
N LYS A 48 4.17 -0.04 -12.34
CA LYS A 48 2.97 -0.24 -11.50
C LYS A 48 3.33 -0.74 -10.10
N ILE A 49 4.26 -1.68 -10.00
CA ILE A 49 4.75 -2.22 -8.72
C ILE A 49 5.48 -1.13 -7.93
N VAL A 50 6.40 -0.40 -8.58
CA VAL A 50 7.16 0.69 -7.94
C VAL A 50 6.22 1.80 -7.48
N ALA A 51 5.18 2.16 -8.24
CA ALA A 51 4.20 3.17 -7.84
C ALA A 51 3.49 2.82 -6.52
N ILE A 52 3.14 1.54 -6.32
CA ILE A 52 2.51 1.06 -5.08
C ILE A 52 3.52 1.16 -3.92
N ALA A 53 4.75 0.68 -4.13
CA ALA A 53 5.80 0.73 -3.11
C ALA A 53 6.15 2.18 -2.72
N ASP A 54 6.30 3.07 -3.69
CA ASP A 54 6.58 4.49 -3.50
C ASP A 54 5.47 5.17 -2.69
N MET A 55 4.20 4.96 -3.06
CA MET A 55 3.07 5.54 -2.33
C MET A 55 2.97 4.99 -0.91
N PHE A 56 3.19 3.69 -0.70
CA PHE A 56 3.20 3.10 0.65
C PHE A 56 4.32 3.68 1.52
N HIS A 57 5.53 3.73 0.98
CA HIS A 57 6.71 4.24 1.65
C HIS A 57 6.55 5.72 2.01
N ALA A 58 6.00 6.52 1.09
CA ALA A 58 5.73 7.93 1.30
C ALA A 58 4.75 8.22 2.45
N MET A 59 3.82 7.30 2.75
CA MET A 59 2.87 7.44 3.86
C MET A 59 3.42 6.94 5.20
N THR A 60 4.28 5.92 5.16
CA THR A 60 4.77 5.21 6.37
C THR A 60 6.13 5.70 6.86
N MET A 61 6.80 6.59 6.14
CA MET A 61 8.01 7.25 6.61
C MET A 61 7.72 8.57 7.31
N ASP A 62 8.46 8.81 8.39
CA ASP A 62 8.56 10.12 9.01
C ASP A 62 9.21 11.11 8.03
N ARG A 63 8.58 12.27 7.86
CA ARG A 63 9.13 13.41 7.15
C ARG A 63 9.22 14.59 8.11
N VAL A 64 10.12 15.52 7.83
CA VAL A 64 10.38 16.72 8.65
C VAL A 64 9.11 17.48 9.07
N TYR A 65 8.01 17.36 8.29
CA TYR A 65 6.73 18.03 8.54
C TYR A 65 5.51 17.09 8.62
N LYS A 66 5.72 15.76 8.71
CA LYS A 66 4.62 14.79 8.76
C LYS A 66 5.04 13.53 9.51
N MET A 67 4.38 13.25 10.63
CA MET A 67 4.54 11.96 11.32
C MET A 67 4.08 10.82 10.42
N ALA A 68 4.79 9.70 10.47
CA ALA A 68 4.44 8.48 9.77
C ALA A 68 3.00 8.08 10.08
N GLU A 69 2.24 7.77 9.03
CA GLU A 69 0.94 7.15 9.19
C GLU A 69 1.12 5.68 9.56
N SER A 70 0.17 5.16 10.35
CA SER A 70 0.12 3.72 10.63
C SER A 70 0.11 2.93 9.32
N PRO A 71 0.90 1.84 9.21
CA PRO A 71 0.90 0.98 8.04
C PRO A 71 -0.51 0.54 7.62
N PHE A 72 -1.42 0.31 8.58
CA PHE A 72 -2.80 -0.09 8.29
C PHE A 72 -3.60 1.03 7.60
N ILE A 73 -3.44 2.28 8.04
CA ILE A 73 -4.04 3.45 7.39
C ILE A 73 -3.47 3.61 5.97
N ALA A 74 -2.17 3.41 5.80
CA ALA A 74 -1.55 3.44 4.47
C ALA A 74 -2.12 2.35 3.55
N LEU A 75 -2.38 1.13 4.05
CA LEU A 75 -3.00 0.07 3.25
C LEU A 75 -4.44 0.42 2.82
N GLU A 76 -5.23 1.07 3.68
CA GLU A 76 -6.55 1.59 3.30
C GLU A 76 -6.46 2.63 2.19
N LYS A 77 -5.54 3.59 2.30
CA LYS A 77 -5.32 4.60 1.25
C LYS A 77 -4.84 4.01 -0.07
N LEU A 78 -4.03 2.94 -0.03
CA LEU A 78 -3.68 2.20 -1.24
C LEU A 78 -4.91 1.54 -1.86
N GLN A 79 -5.77 0.93 -1.04
CA GLN A 79 -7.02 0.34 -1.51
C GLN A 79 -7.92 1.39 -2.17
N GLU A 80 -8.06 2.58 -1.60
CA GLU A 80 -8.76 3.70 -2.22
C GLU A 80 -8.11 4.16 -3.52
N ALA A 81 -6.77 4.24 -3.55
CA ALA A 81 -6.03 4.62 -4.75
C ALA A 81 -6.14 3.60 -5.89
N SER A 82 -6.55 2.35 -5.60
CA SER A 82 -6.85 1.35 -6.64
C SER A 82 -8.03 1.77 -7.54
N PHE A 83 -8.92 2.66 -7.08
CA PHE A 83 -10.00 3.22 -7.87
C PHE A 83 -9.50 4.33 -8.82
N GLY A 84 -8.60 3.98 -9.74
CA GLY A 84 -8.17 4.83 -10.85
C GLY A 84 -6.72 5.33 -10.80
N LYS A 85 -6.02 5.28 -9.67
CA LYS A 85 -4.59 5.68 -9.64
C LYS A 85 -3.67 4.50 -9.88
N LEU A 86 -3.85 3.43 -9.11
CA LEU A 86 -2.97 2.27 -9.05
C LEU A 86 -3.65 1.03 -9.65
N ALA A 87 -2.85 0.07 -10.11
CA ALA A 87 -3.36 -1.17 -10.68
C ALA A 87 -4.04 -2.05 -9.60
N PRO A 88 -5.37 -2.30 -9.67
CA PRO A 88 -6.11 -2.90 -8.56
C PRO A 88 -5.62 -4.28 -8.14
N GLN A 89 -5.34 -5.16 -9.10
CA GLN A 89 -4.86 -6.52 -8.85
C GLN A 89 -3.53 -6.52 -8.07
N MET A 90 -2.64 -5.59 -8.39
CA MET A 90 -1.34 -5.47 -7.72
C MET A 90 -1.47 -4.85 -6.33
N VAL A 91 -2.37 -3.86 -6.18
CA VAL A 91 -2.69 -3.27 -4.87
C VAL A 91 -3.25 -4.33 -3.92
N LEU A 92 -4.24 -5.10 -4.36
CA LEU A 92 -4.82 -6.18 -3.55
C LEU A 92 -3.76 -7.20 -3.14
N THR A 93 -2.92 -7.63 -4.09
CA THR A 93 -1.80 -8.54 -3.80
C THR A 93 -0.86 -7.97 -2.73
N PHE A 94 -0.48 -6.70 -2.85
CA PHE A 94 0.37 -6.02 -1.87
C PHE A 94 -0.29 -5.97 -0.49
N ILE A 95 -1.56 -5.58 -0.42
CA ILE A 95 -2.33 -5.52 0.83
C ILE A 95 -2.41 -6.91 1.49
N HIS A 96 -2.77 -7.95 0.74
CA HIS A 96 -2.83 -9.31 1.30
C HIS A 96 -1.50 -9.76 1.87
N LYS A 97 -0.38 -9.50 1.17
CA LYS A 97 0.95 -9.87 1.66
C LYS A 97 1.31 -9.11 2.95
N MET A 98 1.08 -7.80 2.98
CA MET A 98 1.36 -6.98 4.15
C MET A 98 0.49 -7.36 5.35
N MET A 99 -0.80 -7.59 5.13
CA MET A 99 -1.71 -8.00 6.19
C MET A 99 -1.35 -9.37 6.73
N ASN A 100 -1.06 -10.36 5.88
CA ASN A 100 -0.66 -11.69 6.34
C ASN A 100 0.59 -11.67 7.24
N LEU A 101 1.54 -10.77 6.96
CA LEU A 101 2.72 -10.59 7.83
C LEU A 101 2.36 -10.00 9.21
N SER A 102 1.26 -9.26 9.30
CA SER A 102 0.77 -8.59 10.52
C SER A 102 -0.11 -9.47 11.42
N GLN A 103 -0.42 -10.71 11.02
CA GLN A 103 -1.16 -11.62 11.90
C GLN A 103 -0.38 -11.87 13.19
N GLY A 104 -1.06 -11.78 14.33
CA GLY A 104 -0.46 -11.87 15.66
C GLY A 104 0.04 -10.55 16.25
N THR A 105 0.13 -9.48 15.46
CA THR A 105 0.50 -8.13 15.95
C THR A 105 -0.54 -7.59 16.92
N VAL A 106 -0.08 -6.92 17.97
CA VAL A 106 -0.92 -6.18 18.92
C VAL A 106 -1.10 -4.76 18.42
N VAL A 107 -2.35 -4.33 18.33
CA VAL A 107 -2.77 -3.06 17.72
C VAL A 107 -3.71 -2.31 18.65
N LYS A 108 -3.69 -0.98 18.53
CA LYS A 108 -4.67 -0.08 19.15
C LYS A 108 -5.71 0.30 18.10
N LEU A 109 -6.98 0.18 18.46
CA LEU A 109 -8.12 0.58 17.63
C LEU A 109 -8.46 2.06 17.83
N SER A 110 -9.23 2.62 16.90
CA SER A 110 -9.65 4.03 16.90
C SER A 110 -10.43 4.48 18.13
N ASP A 111 -11.05 3.55 18.87
CA ASP A 111 -11.76 3.82 20.12
C ASP A 111 -10.89 3.66 21.38
N GLY A 112 -9.59 3.43 21.20
CA GLY A 112 -8.63 3.28 22.29
C GLY A 112 -8.43 1.86 22.79
N ARG A 113 -9.28 0.89 22.40
CA ARG A 113 -9.09 -0.52 22.81
C ARG A 113 -7.84 -1.11 22.17
N VAL A 114 -7.20 -2.04 22.88
CA VAL A 114 -6.00 -2.74 22.42
C VAL A 114 -6.32 -4.22 22.27
N GLY A 115 -5.88 -4.81 21.17
CA GLY A 115 -6.12 -6.22 20.88
C GLY A 115 -5.12 -6.82 19.93
N ARG A 116 -5.21 -8.13 19.72
CA ARG A 116 -4.32 -8.87 18.82
C ARG A 116 -5.03 -9.24 17.53
N ILE A 117 -4.39 -9.02 16.38
CA ILE A 117 -4.87 -9.51 15.10
C ILE A 117 -4.84 -11.04 15.11
N VAL A 118 -6.00 -11.68 14.97
CA VAL A 118 -6.13 -13.15 15.03
C VAL A 118 -6.49 -13.79 13.70
N PHE A 119 -7.18 -13.05 12.82
CA PHE A 119 -7.59 -13.54 11.51
C PHE A 119 -7.69 -12.41 10.50
N ILE A 120 -7.38 -12.69 9.24
CA ILE A 120 -7.44 -11.74 8.13
C ILE A 120 -8.33 -12.36 7.05
N ASP A 121 -9.44 -11.68 6.76
CA ASP A 121 -10.34 -12.08 5.69
C ASP A 121 -9.78 -11.59 4.33
N ASN A 122 -9.70 -12.49 3.35
CA ASN A 122 -9.27 -12.13 2.00
C ASN A 122 -10.22 -11.14 1.31
N GLN A 123 -11.50 -11.07 1.70
CA GLN A 123 -12.46 -10.11 1.17
C GLN A 123 -12.24 -8.70 1.73
N TYR A 124 -11.85 -8.60 3.01
CA TYR A 124 -11.65 -7.33 3.71
C TYR A 124 -10.31 -7.32 4.45
N PRO A 125 -9.18 -7.40 3.72
CA PRO A 125 -7.88 -7.65 4.34
C PRO A 125 -7.45 -6.50 5.27
N THR A 126 -7.84 -5.26 4.99
CA THR A 126 -7.60 -4.07 5.84
C THR A 126 -8.54 -3.98 7.05
N ARG A 127 -9.46 -4.94 7.22
CA ARG A 127 -10.44 -5.03 8.31
C ARG A 127 -10.37 -6.42 8.98
N PRO A 128 -9.24 -6.76 9.62
CA PRO A 128 -9.06 -8.08 10.22
C PRO A 128 -9.97 -8.31 11.42
N TRP A 129 -9.94 -9.53 11.95
CA TRP A 129 -10.52 -9.82 13.26
C TRP A 129 -9.48 -9.59 14.35
N VAL A 130 -9.90 -8.93 15.41
CA VAL A 130 -9.05 -8.55 16.54
C VAL A 130 -9.61 -9.16 17.81
N SER A 131 -8.78 -9.90 18.55
CA SER A 131 -9.12 -10.39 19.87
C SER A 131 -8.83 -9.31 20.91
N ILE A 132 -9.86 -8.88 21.64
CA ILE A 132 -9.81 -7.89 22.71
C ILE A 132 -10.31 -8.58 23.98
N ASN A 133 -9.44 -8.81 24.96
CA ASN A 133 -9.78 -9.46 26.23
C ASN A 133 -10.56 -10.78 26.09
N GLY A 134 -10.22 -11.59 25.06
CA GLY A 134 -10.88 -12.88 24.79
C GLY A 134 -12.11 -12.80 23.88
N THR A 135 -12.63 -11.61 23.60
CA THR A 135 -13.74 -11.39 22.66
C THR A 135 -13.20 -11.11 21.25
N ILE A 136 -13.84 -11.65 20.22
CA ILE A 136 -13.45 -11.44 18.82
C ILE A 136 -14.27 -10.30 18.21
N GLU A 137 -13.59 -9.22 17.83
CA GLU A 137 -14.16 -8.10 17.09
C GLU A 137 -13.85 -8.24 15.60
N GLN A 138 -14.89 -8.21 14.76
CA GLN A 138 -14.74 -8.27 13.31
C GLN A 138 -14.82 -6.86 12.73
N LEU A 139 -13.66 -6.24 12.43
CA LEU A 139 -13.62 -4.85 12.02
C LEU A 139 -14.42 -4.56 10.73
N ALA A 140 -14.65 -5.58 9.89
CA ALA A 140 -15.47 -5.42 8.68
C ALA A 140 -16.94 -5.10 8.96
N LYS A 141 -17.46 -5.43 10.16
CA LYS A 141 -18.85 -5.17 10.56
C LYS A 141 -19.08 -3.75 11.07
N ASP A 142 -18.04 -3.09 11.57
CA ASP A 142 -18.11 -1.73 12.09
C ASP A 142 -17.14 -0.80 11.34
N LYS A 143 -17.70 0.05 10.49
CA LYS A 143 -16.92 1.00 9.69
C LYS A 143 -16.29 2.12 10.52
N GLN A 144 -16.73 2.34 11.75
CA GLN A 144 -16.17 3.35 12.65
C GLN A 144 -14.95 2.83 13.41
N LEU A 145 -14.67 1.53 13.34
CA LEU A 145 -13.57 0.90 14.03
C LEU A 145 -12.45 0.57 13.03
N TRP A 146 -11.28 1.18 13.21
CA TRP A 146 -10.09 0.91 12.40
C TRP A 146 -8.86 0.75 13.28
N ILE A 147 -7.78 0.22 12.70
CA ILE A 147 -6.50 0.09 13.40
C ILE A 147 -5.79 1.44 13.37
N GLU A 148 -5.70 2.10 14.53
CA GLU A 148 -5.05 3.39 14.69
C GLU A 148 -3.53 3.24 14.67
N SER A 149 -2.97 2.28 15.42
CA SER A 149 -1.52 2.12 15.56
C SER A 149 -1.09 0.70 15.95
N VAL A 150 0.18 0.39 15.71
CA VAL A 150 0.85 -0.83 16.21
C VAL A 150 1.32 -0.58 17.64
N VAL A 151 1.00 -1.49 18.56
CA VAL A 151 1.47 -1.45 19.96
C VAL A 151 2.68 -2.36 20.14
N ALA A 152 2.62 -3.58 19.61
CA ALA A 152 3.73 -4.53 19.65
C ALA A 152 3.69 -5.49 18.45
N VAL A 153 4.84 -5.76 17.86
CA VAL A 153 5.00 -6.79 16.84
C VAL A 153 5.12 -8.16 17.52
N LYS A 154 4.71 -9.22 16.82
CA LYS A 154 4.85 -10.62 17.25
C LYS A 154 6.28 -10.99 17.67
#